data_AF-A0A3N7FKD8-F1
#
_entry.id   AF-A0A3N7FKD8-F1
#
_cell.length_a   1.000
_cell.length_b   1.000
_cell.length_c   1.000
_cell.angle_alpha   90.00
_cell.angle_beta   90.00
_cell.angle_gamma   90.00
#
_symmetry.space_group_name_H-M   'P 1'
#
loop_
_entity.id
_entity.type
_entity.pdbx_description
1 polymer ?
#
loop_
_entity_poly.entity_id
_entity_poly.type
_entity_poly.pdbx_seq_one_letter_code
_entity_poly.pdbx_strand_id
1 'polypeptide(L)'
;MPTRNPAGHTVVWLHPEAPPKPAEGAPCNGCGLCCLAEPCPLGVLVSRRRKGACVALRWSDTDQRYWCGMVADPGGVTGFTQPWAVRAMSALARRWIASGIGCDARLDVEPPSAEHH
;
A
#
# COMPACT_ATOMS: atom_id res chain seq x y z
N MET A 1 1.64 25.76 -6.04
CA MET A 1 0.84 25.45 -4.84
C MET A 1 -0.20 24.42 -5.23
N PRO A 2 -0.29 23.24 -4.59
CA PRO A 2 -1.29 22.24 -4.99
C PRO A 2 -2.69 22.78 -4.68
N THR A 3 -3.49 22.98 -5.73
CA THR A 3 -4.88 23.46 -5.68
C THR A 3 -5.76 22.41 -5.01
N ARG A 4 -6.42 22.79 -3.91
CA ARG A 4 -7.39 21.96 -3.19
C ARG A 4 -8.65 21.82 -4.06
N ASN A 5 -8.96 20.60 -4.51
CA ASN A 5 -10.18 20.29 -5.28
C ASN A 5 -11.41 20.36 -4.34
N PRO A 6 -12.58 20.92 -4.73
CA PRO A 6 -13.69 21.23 -3.82
C PRO A 6 -14.57 20.04 -3.40
N ALA A 7 -14.38 18.85 -3.98
CA ALA A 7 -14.99 17.62 -3.50
C ALA A 7 -13.90 16.77 -2.81
N GLY A 8 -14.24 16.11 -1.70
CA GLY A 8 -13.31 15.46 -0.77
C GLY A 8 -12.54 14.24 -1.30
N HIS A 9 -12.26 14.17 -2.59
CA HIS A 9 -11.53 13.08 -3.23
C HIS A 9 -10.01 13.28 -3.10
N THR A 10 -9.32 12.20 -2.72
CA THR A 10 -7.86 12.15 -2.62
C THR A 10 -7.30 11.51 -3.88
N VAL A 11 -6.49 12.25 -4.62
CA VAL A 11 -5.79 11.73 -5.82
C VAL A 11 -4.47 11.11 -5.38
N VAL A 12 -4.23 9.87 -5.81
CA VAL A 12 -2.95 9.17 -5.60
C VAL A 12 -2.37 8.76 -6.94
N TRP A 13 -1.04 8.81 -7.03
CA TRP A 13 -0.31 8.44 -8.23
C TRP A 13 0.27 7.05 -8.06
N LEU A 14 -0.08 6.14 -8.97
CA LEU A 14 0.49 4.80 -9.02
C LEU A 14 1.65 4.77 -10.01
N HIS A 15 2.60 3.88 -9.75
CA HIS A 15 3.62 3.55 -10.74
C HIS A 15 2.96 2.97 -11.99
N PRO A 16 3.34 3.38 -13.21
CA PRO A 16 2.69 2.92 -14.44
C PRO A 16 2.78 1.41 -14.65
N GLU A 17 3.83 0.80 -14.11
CA GLU A 17 4.07 -0.64 -14.22
C GLU A 17 3.44 -1.44 -13.07
N ALA A 18 2.77 -0.78 -12.12
CA ALA A 18 2.11 -1.45 -11.02
C ALA A 18 0.97 -2.35 -11.53
N PRO A 19 0.75 -3.53 -10.92
CA PRO A 19 -0.31 -4.41 -11.36
C PRO A 19 -1.67 -3.72 -11.12
N PRO A 20 -2.66 -3.95 -12.00
CA PRO A 20 -3.99 -3.39 -11.82
C PRO A 20 -4.59 -3.84 -10.48
N LYS A 21 -5.50 -3.04 -9.95
CA LYS A 21 -6.24 -3.40 -8.74
C LYS A 21 -6.89 -4.78 -8.95
N PRO A 22 -6.68 -5.74 -8.03
CA PRO A 22 -7.31 -7.05 -8.14
C PRO A 22 -8.82 -6.92 -7.89
N ALA A 23 -9.58 -7.89 -8.41
CA ALA A 23 -11.01 -7.98 -8.15
C ALA A 23 -11.32 -8.02 -6.64
N GLU A 24 -12.50 -7.57 -6.24
CA GLU A 24 -12.93 -7.66 -4.84
C GLU A 24 -12.90 -9.12 -4.36
N GLY A 25 -12.37 -9.35 -3.16
CA GLY A 25 -12.15 -10.68 -2.59
C GLY A 25 -10.93 -11.44 -3.15
N ALA A 26 -10.29 -10.98 -4.23
CA ALA A 26 -9.06 -11.60 -4.72
C ALA A 26 -7.84 -11.21 -3.85
N PRO A 27 -6.79 -12.06 -3.79
CA PRO A 27 -5.63 -11.79 -2.94
C PRO A 27 -4.92 -10.49 -3.34
N CYS A 28 -4.37 -9.78 -2.34
CA CYS A 28 -3.55 -8.60 -2.58
C CYS A 28 -2.35 -8.94 -3.47
N ASN A 29 -2.28 -8.31 -4.64
CA ASN A 29 -1.21 -8.51 -5.63
C ASN A 29 -0.07 -7.49 -5.52
N GLY A 30 -0.21 -6.49 -4.63
CA GLY A 30 0.74 -5.38 -4.52
C GLY A 30 0.47 -4.20 -5.46
N CYS A 31 -0.77 -3.96 -5.87
CA CYS A 31 -1.13 -2.76 -6.67
C CYS A 31 -0.82 -1.42 -5.98
N GLY A 32 -0.74 -1.39 -4.64
CA GLY A 32 -0.39 -0.19 -3.87
C GLY A 32 -1.51 0.85 -3.69
N LEU A 33 -2.63 0.73 -4.39
CA LEU A 33 -3.73 1.71 -4.39
C LEU A 33 -4.23 2.07 -2.98
N CYS A 34 -4.64 1.06 -2.19
CA CYS A 34 -5.14 1.30 -0.83
C CYS A 34 -4.05 1.87 0.09
N CYS A 35 -2.81 1.38 -0.04
CA CYS A 35 -1.68 1.82 0.80
C CYS A 35 -1.22 3.24 0.48
N LEU A 36 -1.42 3.73 -0.76
CA LEU A 36 -1.14 5.10 -1.17
C LEU A 36 -2.25 6.05 -0.72
N ALA A 37 -3.51 5.59 -0.75
CA ALA A 37 -4.66 6.38 -0.31
C ALA A 37 -4.64 6.61 1.20
N GLU A 38 -4.50 5.54 1.98
CA GLU A 38 -4.47 5.61 3.43
C GLU A 38 -3.64 4.49 4.08
N PRO A 39 -3.07 4.74 5.27
CA PRO A 39 -2.37 3.70 5.99
C PRO A 39 -3.36 2.73 6.64
N CYS A 40 -3.13 1.43 6.47
CA CYS A 40 -3.86 0.40 7.22
C CYS A 40 -3.63 0.53 8.74
N PRO A 41 -4.40 -0.14 9.62
CA PRO A 41 -4.23 -0.04 11.08
C PRO A 41 -2.79 -0.29 11.55
N LEU A 42 -2.09 -1.22 10.92
CA LEU A 42 -0.65 -1.45 11.16
C LEU A 42 0.21 -0.28 10.69
N GLY A 43 -0.08 0.27 9.51
CA GLY A 43 0.54 1.49 8.96
C GLY A 43 0.39 2.69 9.89
N VAL A 44 -0.79 2.87 10.51
CA VAL A 44 -1.03 3.92 11.52
C VAL A 44 -0.15 3.69 12.74
N LEU A 45 -0.03 2.44 13.21
CA LEU A 45 0.80 2.12 14.38
C LEU A 45 2.28 2.47 14.15
N VAL A 46 2.81 2.15 12.96
CA VAL A 46 4.24 2.39 12.64
C VAL A 46 4.53 3.83 12.22
N SER A 47 3.60 4.50 11.51
CA SER A 47 3.82 5.86 11.00
C SER A 47 3.27 6.96 11.90
N ARG A 48 2.36 6.62 12.83
CA ARG A 48 1.50 7.54 13.59
C ARG A 48 0.68 8.51 12.72
N ARG A 49 0.51 8.19 11.43
CA ARG A 49 -0.31 8.97 10.48
C ARG A 49 -1.59 8.21 10.18
N ARG A 50 -2.70 8.93 10.06
CA ARG A 50 -4.02 8.38 9.71
C ARG A 50 -4.46 8.67 8.28
N LYS A 51 -3.69 9.45 7.52
CA LYS A 51 -4.02 9.88 6.16
C LYS A 51 -2.77 9.90 5.28
N GLY A 52 -2.97 9.68 3.98
CA GLY A 52 -1.93 9.69 2.96
C GLY A 52 -1.18 8.36 2.85
N ALA A 53 -0.13 8.35 2.02
CA ALA A 53 0.62 7.14 1.72
C ALA A 53 1.30 6.53 2.97
N CYS A 54 1.17 5.21 3.09
CA CYS A 54 1.77 4.43 4.16
C CYS A 54 3.30 4.52 4.13
N VAL A 55 3.92 4.85 5.27
CA VAL A 55 5.39 4.99 5.38
C VAL A 55 6.15 3.69 5.09
N ALA A 56 5.48 2.55 5.28
CA ALA A 56 6.07 1.23 5.05
C ALA A 56 5.94 0.79 3.59
N LEU A 57 5.19 1.49 2.73
CA LEU A 57 5.04 1.12 1.33
C LEU A 57 6.37 1.30 0.60
N ARG A 58 6.78 0.28 -0.17
CA ARG A 58 7.99 0.29 -0.99
C ARG A 58 7.68 -0.21 -2.38
N TRP A 59 8.18 0.46 -3.40
CA TRP A 59 8.16 -0.04 -4.78
C TRP A 59 9.29 -1.06 -4.97
N SER A 60 9.04 -2.15 -5.69
CA SER A 60 10.07 -3.08 -6.17
C SER A 60 10.10 -3.05 -7.68
N ASP A 61 11.20 -2.54 -8.25
CA ASP A 61 11.46 -2.57 -9.69
C ASP A 61 11.64 -4.01 -10.20
N THR A 62 12.13 -4.92 -9.36
CA THR A 62 12.34 -6.33 -9.72
C THR A 62 11.02 -7.07 -9.91
N ASP A 63 10.07 -6.86 -8.99
CA ASP A 63 8.78 -7.56 -8.98
C ASP A 63 7.66 -6.76 -9.63
N GLN A 64 7.98 -5.53 -10.06
CA GLN A 64 7.08 -4.59 -10.70
C GLN A 64 5.79 -4.37 -9.89
N ARG A 65 5.94 -4.26 -8.57
CA ARG A 65 4.82 -4.14 -7.62
C ARG A 65 5.22 -3.44 -6.33
N TYR A 66 4.22 -3.01 -5.58
CA TYR A 66 4.41 -2.48 -4.25
C TYR A 66 4.44 -3.57 -3.18
N TRP A 67 5.39 -3.46 -2.27
CA TRP A 67 5.54 -4.30 -1.09
C TRP A 67 5.24 -3.51 0.19
N CYS A 68 4.61 -4.19 1.14
CA CYS A 68 4.52 -3.69 2.50
C CYS A 68 5.85 -3.96 3.21
N GLY A 69 6.59 -2.91 3.57
CA GLY A 69 7.84 -3.00 4.31
C GLY A 69 7.69 -3.76 5.63
N MET A 70 6.55 -3.62 6.34
CA MET A 70 6.31 -4.42 7.55
C MET A 70 6.21 -5.94 7.29
N VAL A 71 5.89 -6.33 6.05
CA VAL A 71 5.81 -7.73 5.64
C VAL A 71 7.14 -8.21 5.04
N ALA A 72 7.76 -7.41 4.18
CA ALA A 72 8.99 -7.77 3.47
C ALA A 72 10.25 -7.58 4.34
N ASP A 73 10.34 -6.46 5.05
CA ASP A 73 11.46 -6.09 5.90
C ASP A 73 11.00 -5.24 7.10
N PRO A 74 10.38 -5.86 8.13
CA PRO A 74 9.95 -5.12 9.31
C PRO A 74 11.13 -4.54 10.09
N GLY A 75 12.35 -5.10 9.94
CA GLY A 75 13.55 -4.56 10.58
C GLY A 75 13.90 -3.17 10.05
N GLY A 76 13.86 -2.98 8.73
CA GLY A 76 14.05 -1.67 8.10
C GLY A 76 12.98 -0.62 8.44
N VAL A 77 11.78 -1.05 8.85
CA VAL A 77 10.69 -0.13 9.26
C VAL A 77 10.73 0.20 10.76
N THR A 78 11.05 -0.77 11.60
CA THR A 78 10.95 -0.67 13.07
C THR A 78 12.29 -0.46 13.78
N GLY A 79 13.40 -0.70 13.10
CA GLY A 79 14.75 -0.66 13.67
C GLY A 79 15.15 -1.92 14.44
N PHE A 80 14.29 -2.94 14.53
CA PHE A 80 14.64 -4.21 15.17
C PHE A 80 15.54 -5.06 14.26
N THR A 81 16.64 -5.56 14.81
CA THR A 81 17.63 -6.35 14.06
C THR A 81 17.60 -7.84 14.39
N GLN A 82 16.86 -8.24 15.43
CA GLN A 82 16.81 -9.63 15.89
C GLN A 82 16.04 -10.50 14.88
N PRO A 83 16.68 -11.54 14.27
CA PRO A 83 16.09 -12.28 13.15
C PRO A 83 14.75 -12.96 13.47
N TRP A 84 14.61 -13.51 14.68
CA TRP A 84 13.37 -14.16 15.12
C TRP A 84 12.23 -13.13 15.30
N ALA A 85 12.55 -11.94 15.80
CA ALA A 85 11.58 -10.87 16.01
C ALA A 85 11.09 -10.31 14.66
N VAL A 86 11.99 -10.08 13.72
CA VAL A 86 11.68 -9.67 12.33
C VAL A 86 10.75 -10.68 11.66
N ARG A 87 11.03 -11.99 11.79
CA ARG A 87 10.17 -13.05 11.24
C ARG A 87 8.79 -13.09 11.90
N ALA A 88 8.73 -12.98 13.23
CA ALA A 88 7.47 -12.96 13.97
C ALA A 88 6.61 -11.73 13.59
N MET A 89 7.23 -10.56 13.47
CA MET A 89 6.56 -9.33 13.03
C MET A 89 6.03 -9.45 11.60
N SER A 90 6.80 -10.01 10.67
CA SER A 90 6.34 -10.23 9.29
C SER A 90 5.11 -11.15 9.24
N ALA A 91 5.14 -12.26 9.99
CA ALA A 91 4.01 -13.18 10.05
C ALA A 91 2.77 -12.54 10.70
N LEU A 92 2.96 -11.80 11.80
CA LEU A 92 1.88 -11.08 12.47
C LEU A 92 1.30 -9.98 11.57
N ALA A 93 2.16 -9.22 10.89
CA ALA A 93 1.77 -8.18 9.95
C ALA A 93 0.85 -8.76 8.88
N ARG A 94 1.26 -9.84 8.19
CA ARG A 94 0.45 -10.53 7.17
C ARG A 94 -0.93 -10.93 7.70
N ARG A 95 -0.98 -11.45 8.93
CA ARG A 95 -2.23 -11.87 9.58
C ARG A 95 -3.13 -10.69 9.95
N TRP A 96 -2.55 -9.57 10.38
CA TRP A 96 -3.27 -8.38 10.81
C TRP A 96 -3.88 -7.60 9.66
N ILE A 97 -3.14 -7.43 8.57
CA ILE A 97 -3.60 -6.64 7.41
C ILE A 97 -4.33 -7.50 6.37
N ALA A 98 -4.49 -8.80 6.64
CA ALA A 98 -5.07 -9.77 5.71
C ALA A 98 -4.46 -9.70 4.29
N SER A 99 -3.18 -9.31 4.19
CA SER A 99 -2.51 -9.12 2.89
C SER A 99 -2.41 -10.48 2.19
N GLY A 100 -3.10 -10.62 1.07
CA GLY A 100 -3.16 -11.87 0.32
C GLY A 100 -4.38 -12.74 0.64
N ILE A 101 -5.32 -12.28 1.48
CA ILE A 101 -6.57 -12.97 1.76
C ILE A 101 -7.70 -12.46 0.86
N GLY A 102 -7.89 -11.14 0.78
CA GLY A 102 -8.91 -10.54 -0.08
C GLY A 102 -8.79 -9.02 -0.18
N CYS A 103 -9.11 -8.47 -1.35
CA CYS A 103 -9.19 -7.05 -1.61
C CYS A 103 -10.57 -6.51 -1.18
N ASP A 104 -10.59 -5.56 -0.25
CA ASP A 104 -11.78 -4.86 0.24
C ASP A 104 -11.82 -3.37 -0.15
N ALA A 105 -10.83 -2.92 -0.92
CA ALA A 105 -10.66 -1.52 -1.29
C ALA A 105 -11.76 -1.08 -2.28
N ARG A 106 -12.64 -0.18 -1.88
CA ARG A 106 -13.64 0.47 -2.75
C ARG A 106 -13.08 1.73 -3.43
N LEU A 107 -11.93 1.57 -4.08
CA LEU A 107 -11.26 2.64 -4.84
C LEU A 107 -11.21 2.23 -6.31
N ASP A 108 -11.60 3.13 -7.21
CA ASP A 108 -11.51 2.92 -8.64
C ASP A 108 -10.26 3.61 -9.20
N VAL A 109 -9.63 2.96 -10.18
CA VAL A 109 -8.47 3.52 -10.89
C VAL A 109 -8.99 4.10 -12.20
N GLU A 110 -8.95 5.42 -12.32
CA GLU A 110 -9.21 6.09 -13.58
C GLU A 110 -7.90 6.06 -14.39
N PRO A 111 -7.87 5.46 -15.59
CA PRO A 111 -6.73 5.60 -16.49
C PRO A 111 -6.53 7.08 -16.85
N PRO A 112 -5.29 7.53 -17.13
CA PRO A 112 -5.09 8.86 -17.68
C PRO A 112 -5.97 9.00 -18.91
N SER A 113 -6.85 10.00 -18.91
CA SER A 113 -7.79 10.26 -20.00
C SER A 113 -6.98 10.38 -21.28
N ALA A 114 -7.07 9.39 -22.17
CA ALA A 114 -6.52 9.52 -23.49
C ALA A 114 -7.27 10.67 -24.16
N GLU A 115 -6.57 11.77 -24.41
CA GLU A 115 -7.09 12.90 -25.17
C GLU A 115 -7.69 12.36 -26.47
N HIS A 116 -9.01 12.55 -26.62
CA HIS A 116 -9.71 12.42 -27.89
C HIS A 116 -9.09 13.44 -28.84
N HIS A 117 -8.40 12.95 -29.87
CA HIS A 117 -8.01 13.72 -31.04
C HIS A 117 -9.14 13.74 -32.08
#